data_AF-A0A0B3AJ09-F1
#
_entry.id   AF-A0A0B3AJ09-F1
#
_cell.length_a   1.000
_cell.length_b   1.000
_cell.length_c   1.000
_cell.angle_alpha   90.00
_cell.angle_beta   90.00
_cell.angle_gamma   90.00
#
_symmetry.space_group_name_H-M   'P 1'
#
loop_
_entity.id
_entity.type
_entity.pdbx_description
1 polymer ?
#
loop_
_entity_poly.entity_id
_entity_poly.type
_entity_poly.pdbx_seq_one_letter_code
_entity_poly.pdbx_strand_id
1 'polypeptide(L)'
;MNYSTFSHTVKQYLNEFSSLKRKKGTVLVSFDHSETALFSIAPLSCALDTLGTDLHVTSNKQSLENLKKMWDAAEELKRGEKTSKALALQTFLSFCPKEFKDSLQRPILTLATSPKGFAYDGGILPYHTTWAKPRLEKALKKTAQVVWKEVFALKKSEHVNITFEPVPRIKGLELPLDDYLDSYFITQAMIDACPSSFVNLQTHTNRESSRDSPVPPADLSATLLGCELSKESKEPVFAAYRKMSETLHLLPPIIPQAVFGIYAKGYNGKHVFGEQIGYPTPNGKTRWQTPSNILFKFDFLPQSLEDSRPPQSRIGFTETLPIDVFIQSVHVDYRRMTILSKRIKKILDDSVRVHVVGKPQGKYQTKLVVHLEKEGKRYLNRVSVSNVKHIINPFIKKERGVETGMMGNIPSGETFTTPVSMDGTFIGDVVIAIDQSYLLSPKKPIIVSVKDGFYTVISGDKRILSKLEKKKKDSWAHIMELSKNPAVSKELIEQKKANFNRIGEFAINTNPKAKLCDYLIVNEKIANMIHIALGSGYETDRDTEYHVDIVINSPRQQLDLYGEDASGRIFPIHKNGHFIPSLVR
;
A
#
# COMPACT_ATOMS: atom_id res chain seq x y z
N MET A 1 5.76 -7.94 -25.70
CA MET A 1 4.55 -7.22 -26.17
C MET A 1 4.81 -6.43 -27.46
N ASN A 2 3.76 -5.94 -28.13
CA ASN A 2 3.92 -5.05 -29.30
C ASN A 2 4.09 -3.59 -28.83
N TYR A 3 5.26 -3.28 -28.27
CA TYR A 3 5.65 -1.93 -27.82
C TYR A 3 5.35 -0.87 -28.90
N SER A 4 5.52 -1.23 -30.18
CA SER A 4 5.20 -0.39 -31.32
C SER A 4 3.72 0.00 -31.38
N THR A 5 2.80 -0.94 -31.14
CA THR A 5 1.36 -0.68 -31.11
C THR A 5 0.97 0.20 -29.94
N PHE A 6 1.47 -0.09 -28.72
CA PHE A 6 1.20 0.78 -27.56
C PHE A 6 1.72 2.21 -27.79
N SER A 7 2.97 2.32 -28.25
CA SER A 7 3.57 3.62 -28.59
C SER A 7 2.80 4.37 -29.68
N HIS A 8 2.23 3.65 -30.65
CA HIS A 8 1.37 4.25 -31.67
C HIS A 8 0.09 4.81 -31.06
N THR A 9 -0.59 4.05 -30.19
CA THR A 9 -1.81 4.52 -29.51
C THR A 9 -1.54 5.70 -28.57
N VAL A 10 -0.38 5.74 -27.91
CA VAL A 10 0.06 6.90 -27.11
C VAL A 10 0.23 8.12 -28.01
N LYS A 11 0.83 7.98 -29.19
CA LYS A 11 0.99 9.08 -30.16
C LYS A 11 -0.36 9.62 -30.66
N GLN A 12 -1.36 8.75 -30.85
CA GLN A 12 -2.71 9.20 -31.22
C GLN A 12 -3.27 10.14 -30.14
N TYR A 13 -3.23 9.75 -28.86
CA TYR A 13 -3.65 10.64 -27.77
C TYR A 13 -2.80 11.90 -27.64
N LEU A 14 -1.49 11.83 -27.83
CA LEU A 14 -0.62 13.02 -27.83
C LEU A 14 -1.01 14.04 -28.90
N ASN A 15 -1.49 13.58 -30.06
CA ASN A 15 -1.95 14.47 -31.14
C ASN A 15 -3.27 15.15 -30.77
N GLU A 16 -4.23 14.39 -30.23
CA GLU A 16 -5.53 14.89 -29.74
C GLU A 16 -5.36 15.93 -28.62
N PHE A 17 -4.39 15.71 -27.73
CA PHE A 17 -4.07 16.61 -26.62
C PHE A 17 -2.93 17.58 -26.90
N SER A 18 -2.61 17.83 -28.18
CA SER A 18 -1.55 18.78 -28.56
C SER A 18 -1.77 20.19 -27.98
N SER A 19 -3.03 20.60 -27.80
CA SER A 19 -3.45 21.88 -27.19
C SER A 19 -3.26 21.93 -25.65
N LEU A 20 -3.06 20.77 -25.01
CA LEU A 20 -2.76 20.66 -23.58
C LEU A 20 -1.26 20.65 -23.27
N LYS A 21 -0.39 20.71 -24.29
CA LYS A 21 1.07 20.76 -24.08
C LYS A 21 1.43 21.85 -23.07
N ARG A 22 2.12 21.44 -21.98
CA ARG A 22 2.59 22.31 -20.89
C ARG A 22 1.47 22.96 -20.04
N LYS A 23 0.20 22.54 -20.20
CA LYS A 23 -0.86 22.93 -19.26
C LYS A 23 -0.77 22.06 -18.01
N LYS A 24 -0.34 22.65 -16.89
CA LYS A 24 -0.46 22.03 -15.57
C LYS A 24 -1.94 21.95 -15.19
N GLY A 25 -2.40 20.76 -14.83
CA GLY A 25 -3.79 20.52 -14.42
C GLY A 25 -4.12 19.03 -14.42
N THR A 26 -5.39 18.71 -14.20
CA THR A 26 -5.88 17.34 -14.12
C THR A 26 -6.95 17.07 -15.19
N VAL A 27 -6.83 15.95 -15.89
CA VAL A 27 -7.92 15.35 -16.67
C VAL A 27 -8.65 14.36 -15.77
N LEU A 28 -9.96 14.54 -15.64
CA LEU A 28 -10.83 13.67 -14.86
C LEU A 28 -11.58 12.71 -15.78
N VAL A 29 -11.47 11.40 -15.57
CA VAL A 29 -12.24 10.37 -16.27
C VAL A 29 -13.33 9.85 -15.35
N SER A 30 -14.59 10.14 -15.69
CA SER A 30 -15.77 9.50 -15.10
C SER A 30 -16.03 8.19 -15.83
N PHE A 31 -15.97 7.09 -15.08
CA PHE A 31 -15.85 5.72 -15.60
C PHE A 31 -17.11 4.87 -15.32
N ASP A 32 -17.47 3.97 -16.24
CA ASP A 32 -18.68 3.11 -16.16
C ASP A 32 -18.39 1.60 -16.21
N HIS A 33 -17.16 1.17 -15.91
CA HIS A 33 -16.74 -0.24 -15.94
C HIS A 33 -16.60 -0.85 -17.34
N SER A 34 -16.68 -0.06 -18.41
CA SER A 34 -16.39 -0.52 -19.77
C SER A 34 -14.95 -1.05 -19.89
N GLU A 35 -14.80 -2.31 -20.33
CA GLU A 35 -13.51 -2.94 -20.64
C GLU A 35 -12.73 -2.12 -21.68
N THR A 36 -13.43 -1.65 -22.73
CA THR A 36 -12.81 -0.85 -23.79
C THR A 36 -12.30 0.49 -23.26
N ALA A 37 -13.03 1.09 -22.32
CA ALA A 37 -12.58 2.30 -21.65
C ALA A 37 -11.37 2.03 -20.75
N LEU A 38 -11.36 0.93 -19.98
CA LEU A 38 -10.24 0.55 -19.11
C LEU A 38 -8.95 0.40 -19.92
N PHE A 39 -8.97 -0.37 -21.01
CA PHE A 39 -7.79 -0.55 -21.84
C PHE A 39 -7.38 0.72 -22.61
N SER A 40 -8.31 1.66 -22.84
CA SER A 40 -7.97 2.96 -23.43
C SER A 40 -7.32 3.92 -22.42
N ILE A 41 -7.57 3.73 -21.11
CA ILE A 41 -6.95 4.54 -20.05
C ILE A 41 -5.43 4.34 -20.01
N ALA A 42 -4.91 3.15 -20.31
CA ALA A 42 -3.46 2.89 -20.28
C ALA A 42 -2.64 3.81 -21.23
N PRO A 43 -2.91 3.85 -22.55
CA PRO A 43 -2.21 4.77 -23.43
C PRO A 43 -2.60 6.24 -23.17
N LEU A 44 -3.82 6.51 -22.69
CA LEU A 44 -4.24 7.86 -22.29
C LEU A 44 -3.41 8.40 -21.12
N SER A 45 -3.24 7.62 -20.04
CA SER A 45 -2.45 8.02 -18.87
C SER A 45 -0.98 8.27 -19.25
N CYS A 46 -0.41 7.41 -20.10
CA CYS A 46 0.95 7.58 -20.59
C CYS A 46 1.10 8.86 -21.43
N ALA A 47 0.11 9.18 -22.27
CA ALA A 47 0.10 10.41 -23.06
C ALA A 47 -0.01 11.65 -22.16
N LEU A 48 -0.90 11.63 -21.16
CA LEU A 48 -1.09 12.74 -20.21
C LEU A 48 0.15 12.99 -19.35
N ASP A 49 0.77 11.95 -18.80
CA ASP A 49 2.01 12.12 -18.04
C ASP A 49 3.17 12.63 -18.92
N THR A 50 3.23 12.19 -20.19
CA THR A 50 4.20 12.73 -21.17
C THR A 50 3.99 14.23 -21.41
N LEU A 51 2.77 14.74 -21.30
CA LEU A 51 2.43 16.16 -21.42
C LEU A 51 2.60 16.95 -20.10
N GLY A 52 2.87 16.27 -18.98
CA GLY A 52 2.91 16.86 -17.64
C GLY A 52 1.53 17.21 -17.07
N THR A 53 0.51 16.45 -17.47
CA THR A 53 -0.89 16.61 -17.04
C THR A 53 -1.30 15.41 -16.19
N ASP A 54 -1.95 15.67 -15.06
CA ASP A 54 -2.43 14.61 -14.17
C ASP A 54 -3.67 13.92 -14.72
N LEU A 55 -3.84 12.66 -14.34
CA LEU A 55 -5.05 11.87 -14.53
C LEU A 55 -5.68 11.61 -13.16
N HIS A 56 -7.00 11.70 -13.09
CA HIS A 56 -7.80 11.09 -12.03
C HIS A 56 -8.94 10.30 -12.69
N VAL A 57 -9.08 9.02 -12.36
CA VAL A 57 -10.16 8.14 -12.81
C VAL A 57 -11.03 7.83 -11.61
N THR A 58 -12.34 7.92 -11.76
CA THR A 58 -13.29 7.48 -10.74
C THR A 58 -14.61 7.03 -11.35
N SER A 59 -15.15 5.91 -10.86
CA SER A 59 -16.54 5.50 -11.13
C SER A 59 -17.49 5.87 -9.99
N ASN A 60 -16.98 6.49 -8.91
CA ASN A 60 -17.79 6.90 -7.77
C ASN A 60 -18.58 8.18 -8.09
N LYS A 61 -19.82 8.00 -8.57
CA LYS A 61 -20.73 9.10 -8.96
C LYS A 61 -21.00 10.07 -7.81
N GLN A 62 -21.09 9.58 -6.58
CA GLN A 62 -21.40 10.39 -5.41
C GLN A 62 -20.23 11.29 -5.01
N SER A 63 -19.01 10.75 -5.00
CA SER A 63 -17.80 11.55 -4.81
C SER A 63 -17.67 12.60 -5.91
N LEU A 64 -17.92 12.22 -7.18
CA LEU A 64 -17.90 13.15 -8.30
C LEU A 64 -18.91 14.30 -8.15
N GLU A 65 -20.12 14.03 -7.64
CA GLU A 65 -21.11 15.06 -7.37
C GLU A 65 -20.65 16.03 -6.28
N ASN A 66 -20.07 15.51 -5.19
CA ASN A 66 -19.51 16.34 -4.12
C ASN A 66 -18.36 17.23 -4.62
N LEU A 67 -17.46 16.66 -5.44
CA LEU A 67 -16.37 17.42 -6.06
C LEU A 67 -16.91 18.57 -6.93
N LYS A 68 -17.93 18.31 -7.75
CA LYS A 68 -18.60 19.34 -8.58
C LYS A 68 -19.17 20.47 -7.73
N LYS A 69 -19.93 20.14 -6.67
CA LYS A 69 -20.50 21.12 -5.73
C LYS A 69 -19.41 22.00 -5.09
N MET A 70 -18.28 21.39 -4.69
CA MET A 70 -17.15 22.13 -4.13
C MET A 70 -16.50 23.04 -5.17
N TRP A 71 -16.29 22.59 -6.40
CA TRP A 71 -15.72 23.42 -7.47
C TRP A 71 -16.66 24.55 -7.88
N ASP A 72 -17.98 24.34 -7.92
CA ASP A 72 -18.95 25.38 -8.24
C ASP A 72 -18.90 26.50 -7.17
N ALA A 73 -18.95 26.12 -5.89
CA ALA A 73 -18.81 27.07 -4.78
C ALA A 73 -17.46 27.81 -4.79
N ALA A 74 -16.37 27.13 -5.17
CA ALA A 74 -15.05 27.74 -5.30
C ALA A 74 -15.00 28.78 -6.45
N GLU A 75 -15.69 28.52 -7.56
CA GLU A 75 -15.80 29.48 -8.66
C GLU A 75 -16.68 30.69 -8.30
N GLU A 76 -17.80 30.49 -7.61
CA GLU A 76 -18.61 31.59 -7.04
C GLU A 76 -17.75 32.50 -6.13
N LEU A 77 -16.95 31.88 -5.24
CA LEU A 77 -16.05 32.60 -4.34
C LEU A 77 -14.95 33.37 -5.10
N LYS A 78 -14.37 32.79 -6.15
CA LYS A 78 -13.36 33.45 -7.00
C LYS A 78 -13.94 34.67 -7.73
N ARG A 79 -15.22 34.62 -8.14
CA ARG A 79 -15.93 35.75 -8.75
C ARG A 79 -16.36 36.83 -7.75
N GLY A 80 -16.09 36.63 -6.45
CA GLY A 80 -16.46 37.57 -5.39
C GLY A 80 -17.94 37.55 -5.03
N GLU A 81 -18.67 36.51 -5.43
CA GLU A 81 -20.08 36.35 -5.11
C GLU A 81 -20.28 36.09 -3.61
N LYS A 82 -21.35 36.67 -3.04
CA LYS A 82 -21.71 36.51 -1.63
C LYS A 82 -22.87 35.53 -1.43
N THR A 83 -22.89 34.45 -2.20
CA THR A 83 -23.89 33.38 -2.04
C THR A 83 -23.69 32.66 -0.71
N SER A 84 -24.72 31.99 -0.19
CA SER A 84 -24.60 31.16 1.01
C SER A 84 -23.52 30.08 0.86
N LYS A 85 -23.41 29.48 -0.33
CA LYS A 85 -22.41 28.46 -0.67
C LYS A 85 -20.99 29.02 -0.65
N ALA A 86 -20.74 30.15 -1.32
CA ALA A 86 -19.43 30.79 -1.37
C ALA A 86 -18.97 31.23 0.02
N LEU A 87 -19.86 31.82 0.83
CA LEU A 87 -19.57 32.25 2.20
C LEU A 87 -19.29 31.04 3.12
N ALA A 88 -20.06 29.96 2.98
CA ALA A 88 -19.83 28.74 3.76
C ALA A 88 -18.47 28.10 3.43
N LEU A 89 -18.12 28.01 2.14
CA LEU A 89 -16.81 27.55 1.70
C LEU A 89 -15.69 28.48 2.21
N GLN A 90 -15.86 29.80 2.09
CA GLN A 90 -14.89 30.78 2.59
C GLN A 90 -14.62 30.60 4.08
N THR A 91 -15.68 30.37 4.87
CA THR A 91 -15.57 30.12 6.32
C THR A 91 -14.80 28.83 6.60
N PHE A 92 -15.05 27.75 5.86
CA PHE A 92 -14.27 26.51 6.01
C PHE A 92 -12.79 26.74 5.65
N LEU A 93 -12.53 27.43 4.54
CA LEU A 93 -11.17 27.73 4.07
C LEU A 93 -10.38 28.63 5.02
N SER A 94 -11.02 29.48 5.84
CA SER A 94 -10.28 30.30 6.81
C SER A 94 -9.64 29.49 7.93
N PHE A 95 -10.07 28.24 8.14
CA PHE A 95 -9.46 27.31 9.09
C PHE A 95 -8.51 26.30 8.42
N CYS A 96 -8.46 26.26 7.10
CA CYS A 96 -7.61 25.33 6.36
C CYS A 96 -6.20 25.92 6.14
N PRO A 97 -5.17 25.08 5.98
CA PRO A 97 -3.87 25.51 5.48
C PRO A 97 -4.00 26.27 4.15
N LYS A 98 -3.14 27.26 3.92
CA LYS A 98 -3.22 28.11 2.71
C LYS A 98 -3.11 27.27 1.44
N GLU A 99 -2.26 26.25 1.46
CA GLU A 99 -1.98 25.33 0.36
C GLU A 99 -3.16 24.40 0.05
N PHE A 100 -4.09 24.18 0.99
CA PHE A 100 -5.30 23.37 0.72
C PHE A 100 -6.18 23.96 -0.41
N LYS A 101 -6.05 25.27 -0.68
CA LYS A 101 -6.76 25.90 -1.80
C LYS A 101 -6.38 25.29 -3.15
N ASP A 102 -5.19 24.70 -3.28
CA ASP A 102 -4.75 24.05 -4.51
C ASP A 102 -5.60 22.80 -4.82
N SER A 103 -6.10 22.11 -3.79
CA SER A 103 -6.99 20.94 -3.92
C SER A 103 -8.36 21.31 -4.52
N LEU A 104 -8.77 22.58 -4.48
CA LEU A 104 -9.99 23.09 -5.11
C LEU A 104 -9.82 23.37 -6.61
N GLN A 105 -8.67 23.09 -7.21
CA GLN A 105 -8.47 23.24 -8.64
C GLN A 105 -9.41 22.31 -9.42
N ARG A 106 -10.25 22.91 -10.27
CA ARG A 106 -11.13 22.16 -11.18
C ARG A 106 -10.30 21.44 -12.25
N PRO A 107 -10.68 20.22 -12.67
CA PRO A 107 -10.08 19.56 -13.83
C PRO A 107 -10.13 20.44 -15.07
N ILE A 108 -9.05 20.42 -15.87
CA ILE A 108 -8.97 21.17 -17.13
C ILE A 108 -9.80 20.52 -18.23
N LEU A 109 -10.12 19.24 -18.06
CA LEU A 109 -10.97 18.46 -18.96
C LEU A 109 -11.65 17.35 -18.15
N THR A 110 -12.93 17.12 -18.41
CA THR A 110 -13.67 15.96 -17.88
C THR A 110 -14.09 15.07 -19.04
N LEU A 111 -13.71 13.81 -18.97
CA LEU A 111 -14.00 12.75 -19.92
C LEU A 111 -15.03 11.81 -19.28
N ALA A 112 -16.16 11.58 -19.93
CA ALA A 112 -17.15 10.59 -19.51
C ALA A 112 -17.13 9.40 -20.47
N THR A 113 -17.17 8.17 -19.94
CA THR A 113 -17.31 6.98 -20.79
C THR A 113 -18.61 7.01 -21.59
N SER A 114 -18.56 6.55 -22.83
CA SER A 114 -19.71 6.43 -23.71
C SER A 114 -19.50 5.27 -24.70
N PRO A 115 -20.54 4.77 -25.38
CA PRO A 115 -20.39 3.69 -26.35
C PRO A 115 -19.42 3.97 -27.50
N LYS A 116 -19.17 5.25 -27.83
CA LYS A 116 -18.34 5.67 -28.98
C LYS A 116 -16.92 6.10 -28.60
N GLY A 117 -16.62 6.25 -27.31
CA GLY A 117 -15.37 6.84 -26.82
C GLY A 117 -15.57 7.63 -25.53
N PHE A 118 -14.56 8.37 -25.12
CA PHE A 118 -14.68 9.32 -24.01
C PHE A 118 -15.36 10.62 -24.49
N ALA A 119 -16.59 10.85 -24.07
CA ALA A 119 -17.33 12.07 -24.35
C ALA A 119 -16.80 13.24 -23.48
N TYR A 120 -16.70 14.43 -24.06
CA TYR A 120 -16.30 15.65 -23.36
C TYR A 120 -16.94 16.89 -23.99
N ASP A 121 -16.83 18.02 -23.31
CA ASP A 121 -17.29 19.32 -23.84
C ASP A 121 -16.38 19.74 -25.01
N GLY A 122 -16.79 19.38 -26.22
CA GLY A 122 -16.02 19.56 -27.45
C GLY A 122 -15.95 18.34 -28.37
N GLY A 123 -16.45 17.17 -27.96
CA GLY A 123 -16.57 16.02 -28.86
C GLY A 123 -16.48 14.64 -28.20
N ILE A 124 -15.99 13.68 -28.97
CA ILE A 124 -15.77 12.30 -28.54
C ILE A 124 -14.31 11.96 -28.84
N LEU A 125 -13.58 11.58 -27.80
CA LEU A 125 -12.22 11.07 -27.92
C LEU A 125 -12.28 9.54 -28.12
N PRO A 126 -11.80 9.00 -29.26
CA PRO A 126 -11.89 7.57 -29.56
C PRO A 126 -11.18 6.67 -28.53
N TYR A 127 -11.67 5.45 -28.42
CA TYR A 127 -10.99 4.39 -27.69
C TYR A 127 -9.84 3.78 -28.50
N HIS A 128 -8.75 3.44 -27.81
CA HIS A 128 -7.54 2.87 -28.41
C HIS A 128 -7.08 1.65 -27.62
N THR A 129 -7.56 0.48 -28.05
CA THR A 129 -7.33 -0.81 -27.38
C THR A 129 -6.49 -1.80 -28.19
N THR A 130 -6.00 -1.43 -29.37
CA THR A 130 -5.26 -2.34 -30.26
C THR A 130 -3.97 -2.92 -29.66
N TRP A 131 -3.45 -2.28 -28.61
CA TRP A 131 -2.32 -2.78 -27.83
C TRP A 131 -2.70 -3.95 -26.92
N ALA A 132 -3.97 -4.00 -26.47
CA ALA A 132 -4.48 -4.95 -25.50
C ALA A 132 -4.77 -6.30 -26.19
N LYS A 133 -3.78 -7.19 -26.13
CA LYS A 133 -3.94 -8.59 -26.57
C LYS A 133 -4.08 -9.48 -25.35
N PRO A 134 -5.26 -10.10 -25.14
CA PRO A 134 -5.45 -10.93 -23.97
C PRO A 134 -4.49 -12.12 -23.91
N ARG A 135 -4.04 -12.45 -22.71
CA ARG A 135 -3.11 -13.56 -22.44
C ARG A 135 -3.49 -14.23 -21.13
N LEU A 136 -3.44 -15.57 -21.11
CA LEU A 136 -3.72 -16.40 -19.93
C LEU A 136 -5.11 -16.14 -19.29
N GLU A 137 -6.08 -15.61 -20.03
CA GLU A 137 -7.36 -15.10 -19.50
C GLU A 137 -8.08 -16.11 -18.60
N LYS A 138 -8.21 -17.36 -19.04
CA LYS A 138 -8.88 -18.42 -18.27
C LYS A 138 -8.20 -18.66 -16.92
N ALA A 139 -6.87 -18.68 -16.90
CA ALA A 139 -6.10 -18.89 -15.69
C ALA A 139 -6.16 -17.66 -14.78
N LEU A 140 -6.04 -16.45 -15.36
CA LEU A 140 -6.13 -15.19 -14.63
C LEU A 140 -7.50 -14.99 -13.98
N LYS A 141 -8.59 -15.22 -14.72
CA LYS A 141 -9.97 -15.17 -14.20
C LYS A 141 -10.17 -16.16 -13.06
N LYS A 142 -9.65 -17.39 -13.17
CA LYS A 142 -9.71 -18.37 -12.08
C LYS A 142 -8.92 -17.92 -10.86
N THR A 143 -7.75 -17.30 -11.05
CA THR A 143 -6.97 -16.72 -9.95
C THR A 143 -7.73 -15.57 -9.27
N ALA A 144 -8.35 -14.67 -10.04
CA ALA A 144 -9.18 -13.58 -9.50
C ALA A 144 -10.39 -14.11 -8.70
N GLN A 145 -11.05 -15.17 -9.17
CA GLN A 145 -12.10 -15.86 -8.42
C GLN A 145 -11.60 -16.43 -7.09
N VAL A 146 -10.39 -17.01 -7.08
CA VAL A 146 -9.76 -17.49 -5.85
C VAL A 146 -9.49 -16.33 -4.88
N VAL A 147 -9.04 -15.16 -5.36
CA VAL A 147 -8.86 -13.98 -4.50
C VAL A 147 -10.20 -13.55 -3.87
N TRP A 148 -11.24 -13.33 -4.66
CA TRP A 148 -12.53 -12.90 -4.08
C TRP A 148 -13.12 -13.91 -3.09
N LYS A 149 -12.95 -15.20 -3.36
CA LYS A 149 -13.50 -16.28 -2.54
C LYS A 149 -12.66 -16.59 -1.30
N GLU A 150 -11.37 -16.90 -1.48
CA GLU A 150 -10.51 -17.46 -0.44
C GLU A 150 -9.77 -16.39 0.37
N VAL A 151 -9.49 -15.23 -0.23
CA VAL A 151 -8.79 -14.10 0.41
C VAL A 151 -9.80 -13.14 1.07
N PHE A 152 -10.81 -12.70 0.33
CA PHE A 152 -11.80 -11.72 0.84
C PHE A 152 -13.07 -12.32 1.42
N ALA A 153 -13.42 -13.57 1.07
CA ALA A 153 -14.75 -14.15 1.31
C ALA A 153 -15.89 -13.16 0.99
N LEU A 154 -15.76 -12.51 -0.17
CA LEU A 154 -16.54 -11.33 -0.51
C LEU A 154 -18.04 -11.65 -0.67
N LYS A 155 -18.90 -10.84 -0.04
CA LYS A 155 -20.36 -10.96 -0.16
C LYS A 155 -20.88 -10.10 -1.30
N LYS A 156 -21.97 -10.53 -1.94
CA LYS A 156 -22.61 -9.82 -3.07
C LYS A 156 -23.08 -8.40 -2.73
N SER A 157 -23.37 -8.13 -1.45
CA SER A 157 -23.88 -6.84 -0.96
C SER A 157 -22.78 -5.87 -0.54
N GLU A 158 -21.51 -6.27 -0.54
CA GLU A 158 -20.41 -5.40 -0.09
C GLU A 158 -20.00 -4.44 -1.20
N HIS A 159 -19.78 -3.17 -0.85
CA HIS A 159 -19.16 -2.20 -1.74
C HIS A 159 -17.67 -2.51 -1.84
N VAL A 160 -17.20 -2.65 -3.08
CA VAL A 160 -15.83 -2.97 -3.43
C VAL A 160 -15.19 -1.77 -4.10
N ASN A 161 -13.96 -1.48 -3.75
CA ASN A 161 -13.13 -0.55 -4.48
C ASN A 161 -11.94 -1.29 -5.09
N ILE A 162 -11.73 -1.11 -6.39
CA ILE A 162 -10.58 -1.65 -7.12
C ILE A 162 -9.70 -0.47 -7.54
N THR A 163 -8.45 -0.45 -7.09
CA THR A 163 -7.45 0.52 -7.53
C THR A 163 -6.45 -0.14 -8.48
N PHE A 164 -6.01 0.60 -9.48
CA PHE A 164 -5.06 0.12 -10.48
C PHE A 164 -4.04 1.20 -10.80
N GLU A 165 -2.97 0.83 -11.48
CA GLU A 165 -1.83 1.70 -11.71
C GLU A 165 -1.93 2.42 -13.06
N PRO A 166 -1.91 3.77 -13.12
CA PRO A 166 -1.79 4.49 -14.38
C PRO A 166 -0.43 4.20 -15.02
N VAL A 167 -0.37 4.07 -16.34
CA VAL A 167 0.92 3.93 -17.04
C VAL A 167 1.60 5.30 -17.08
N PRO A 168 2.81 5.48 -16.50
CA PRO A 168 3.54 6.74 -16.61
C PRO A 168 4.21 6.86 -17.98
N ARG A 169 4.86 8.00 -18.25
CA ARG A 169 5.63 8.22 -19.47
C ARG A 169 6.69 7.13 -19.63
N ILE A 170 6.86 6.64 -20.85
CA ILE A 170 7.76 5.50 -21.14
C ILE A 170 9.23 5.82 -20.81
N LYS A 171 9.63 7.09 -20.87
CA LYS A 171 11.01 7.48 -20.55
C LYS A 171 11.22 7.46 -19.04
N GLY A 172 12.02 6.51 -18.56
CA GLY A 172 12.44 6.44 -17.16
C GLY A 172 11.52 5.61 -16.26
N LEU A 173 10.79 4.64 -16.83
CA LEU A 173 9.97 3.72 -16.05
C LEU A 173 10.77 2.99 -14.95
N GLU A 174 10.18 2.87 -13.78
CA GLU A 174 10.76 2.18 -12.63
C GLU A 174 10.57 0.66 -12.70
N LEU A 175 9.52 0.21 -13.39
CA LEU A 175 9.24 -1.18 -13.72
C LEU A 175 9.12 -1.34 -15.24
N PRO A 176 9.33 -2.55 -15.80
CA PRO A 176 9.02 -2.85 -17.19
C PRO A 176 7.63 -2.33 -17.60
N LEU A 177 7.51 -1.70 -18.78
CA LEU A 177 6.22 -1.26 -19.33
C LEU A 177 5.19 -2.39 -19.32
N ASP A 178 5.66 -3.58 -19.65
CA ASP A 178 4.88 -4.81 -19.70
C ASP A 178 4.15 -5.10 -18.36
N ASP A 179 4.72 -4.74 -17.21
CA ASP A 179 4.12 -4.93 -15.89
C ASP A 179 2.96 -3.96 -15.63
N TYR A 180 3.14 -2.70 -16.03
CA TYR A 180 2.07 -1.70 -15.99
C TYR A 180 0.90 -2.13 -16.88
N LEU A 181 1.19 -2.63 -18.08
CA LEU A 181 0.16 -3.10 -19.01
C LEU A 181 -0.55 -4.37 -18.50
N ASP A 182 0.19 -5.29 -17.88
CA ASP A 182 -0.35 -6.49 -17.26
C ASP A 182 -1.30 -6.16 -16.09
N SER A 183 -1.08 -5.05 -15.37
CA SER A 183 -2.00 -4.58 -14.32
C SER A 183 -3.43 -4.29 -14.82
N TYR A 184 -3.61 -3.90 -16.08
CA TYR A 184 -4.94 -3.66 -16.66
C TYR A 184 -5.69 -4.97 -16.91
N PHE A 185 -4.98 -6.03 -17.32
CA PHE A 185 -5.58 -7.37 -17.45
C PHE A 185 -5.93 -7.96 -16.09
N ILE A 186 -5.07 -7.78 -15.08
CA ILE A 186 -5.37 -8.19 -13.70
C ILE A 186 -6.61 -7.43 -13.19
N THR A 187 -6.66 -6.11 -13.41
CA THR A 187 -7.81 -5.27 -13.05
C THR A 187 -9.10 -5.77 -13.71
N GLN A 188 -9.09 -6.00 -15.03
CA GLN A 188 -10.26 -6.51 -15.75
C GLN A 188 -10.71 -7.87 -15.20
N ALA A 189 -9.78 -8.79 -14.98
CA ALA A 189 -10.11 -10.10 -14.41
C ALA A 189 -10.69 -10.01 -13.00
N MET A 190 -10.24 -9.05 -12.18
CA MET A 190 -10.79 -8.78 -10.86
C MET A 190 -12.19 -8.19 -10.93
N ILE A 191 -12.48 -7.31 -11.90
CA ILE A 191 -13.85 -6.82 -12.17
C ILE A 191 -14.74 -8.00 -12.58
N ASP A 192 -14.34 -8.77 -13.59
CA ASP A 192 -15.14 -9.87 -14.15
C ASP A 192 -15.44 -10.99 -13.15
N ALA A 193 -14.53 -11.21 -12.21
CA ALA A 193 -14.67 -12.23 -11.17
C ALA A 193 -15.36 -11.71 -9.90
N CYS A 194 -15.63 -10.41 -9.79
CA CYS A 194 -16.19 -9.82 -8.59
C CYS A 194 -17.65 -10.27 -8.40
N PRO A 195 -18.00 -10.93 -7.28
CA PRO A 195 -19.37 -11.34 -7.01
C PRO A 195 -20.30 -10.18 -6.61
N SER A 196 -19.75 -9.01 -6.25
CA SER A 196 -20.54 -7.84 -5.85
C SER A 196 -21.03 -7.04 -7.05
N SER A 197 -22.25 -6.51 -6.94
CA SER A 197 -22.81 -5.56 -7.91
C SER A 197 -22.38 -4.11 -7.64
N PHE A 198 -21.69 -3.85 -6.53
CA PHE A 198 -21.28 -2.51 -6.09
C PHE A 198 -19.77 -2.35 -6.18
N VAL A 199 -19.26 -2.28 -7.41
CA VAL A 199 -17.82 -2.11 -7.67
C VAL A 199 -17.54 -0.66 -8.03
N ASN A 200 -16.53 -0.06 -7.40
CA ASN A 200 -15.95 1.20 -7.79
C ASN A 200 -14.54 0.98 -8.32
N LEU A 201 -14.16 1.73 -9.36
CA LEU A 201 -12.78 1.85 -9.80
C LEU A 201 -12.29 3.27 -9.55
N GLN A 202 -11.05 3.38 -9.08
CA GLN A 202 -10.38 4.66 -8.93
C GLN A 202 -8.87 4.54 -9.11
N THR A 203 -8.26 5.58 -9.68
CA THR A 203 -6.81 5.75 -9.71
C THR A 203 -6.46 7.20 -10.01
N HIS A 204 -5.23 7.63 -9.71
CA HIS A 204 -4.73 8.94 -10.09
C HIS A 204 -3.23 8.88 -10.35
N THR A 205 -2.69 9.86 -11.07
CA THR A 205 -1.25 9.96 -11.37
C THR A 205 -0.43 9.92 -10.08
N ASN A 206 0.49 8.96 -9.99
CA ASN A 206 1.43 8.86 -8.88
C ASN A 206 2.40 10.05 -8.84
N ARG A 207 2.94 10.30 -7.65
CA ARG A 207 4.02 11.24 -7.38
C ARG A 207 5.34 10.52 -7.21
N GLU A 208 6.43 11.19 -7.59
CA GLU A 208 7.80 10.68 -7.40
C GLU A 208 8.20 10.75 -5.92
N SER A 209 7.64 11.70 -5.18
CA SER A 209 7.90 11.93 -3.76
C SER A 209 6.62 12.07 -2.96
N SER A 210 6.63 11.57 -1.72
CA SER A 210 5.57 11.84 -0.74
C SER A 210 5.42 13.33 -0.40
N ARG A 211 6.40 14.15 -0.76
CA ARG A 211 6.40 15.60 -0.53
C ARG A 211 5.79 16.41 -1.67
N ASP A 212 5.56 15.79 -2.83
CA ASP A 212 5.01 16.49 -3.99
C ASP A 212 3.54 16.85 -3.76
N SER A 213 3.04 17.90 -4.43
CA SER A 213 1.62 18.25 -4.38
C SER A 213 0.76 17.09 -4.89
N PRO A 214 -0.28 16.66 -4.16
CA PRO A 214 -1.11 15.54 -4.58
C PRO A 214 -1.96 15.90 -5.81
N VAL A 215 -2.60 14.91 -6.43
CA VAL A 215 -3.56 15.16 -7.53
C VAL A 215 -4.79 15.88 -6.95
N PRO A 216 -5.10 17.14 -7.34
CA PRO A 216 -6.06 17.98 -6.61
C PRO A 216 -7.44 17.35 -6.39
N PRO A 217 -8.10 16.75 -7.41
CA PRO A 217 -9.39 16.09 -7.20
C PRO A 217 -9.32 14.88 -6.24
N ALA A 218 -8.22 14.14 -6.23
CA ALA A 218 -8.04 13.00 -5.33
C ALA A 218 -7.83 13.47 -3.88
N ASP A 219 -7.01 14.51 -3.68
CA ASP A 219 -6.77 15.12 -2.37
C ASP A 219 -8.02 15.79 -1.78
N LEU A 220 -8.81 16.47 -2.62
CA LEU A 220 -10.09 17.04 -2.22
C LEU A 220 -11.06 15.93 -1.79
N SER A 221 -11.17 14.84 -2.56
CA SER A 221 -12.01 13.71 -2.19
C SER A 221 -11.59 13.07 -0.87
N ALA A 222 -10.28 12.92 -0.63
CA ALA A 222 -9.76 12.41 0.63
C ALA A 222 -10.07 13.36 1.80
N THR A 223 -9.91 14.67 1.59
CA THR A 223 -10.20 15.68 2.62
C THR A 223 -11.68 15.68 2.99
N LEU A 224 -12.58 15.68 2.00
CA LEU A 224 -14.02 15.64 2.25
C LEU A 224 -14.42 14.38 3.02
N LEU A 225 -13.84 13.22 2.70
CA LEU A 225 -14.06 11.98 3.44
C LEU A 225 -13.60 12.08 4.89
N GLY A 226 -12.38 12.55 5.13
CA GLY A 226 -11.84 12.66 6.50
C GLY A 226 -12.58 13.68 7.36
N CYS A 227 -13.01 14.79 6.76
CA CYS A 227 -13.87 15.77 7.41
C CYS A 227 -15.24 15.19 7.75
N GLU A 228 -15.86 14.40 6.87
CA GLU A 228 -17.13 13.74 7.17
C GLU A 228 -16.98 12.71 8.31
N LEU A 229 -15.90 11.92 8.31
CA LEU A 229 -15.60 10.97 9.40
C LEU A 229 -15.32 11.65 10.75
N SER A 230 -15.02 12.95 10.74
CA SER A 230 -14.69 13.76 11.92
C SER A 230 -15.69 14.89 12.17
N LYS A 231 -16.83 14.88 11.46
CA LYS A 231 -17.81 15.98 11.40
C LYS A 231 -18.37 16.36 12.77
N GLU A 232 -18.42 15.40 13.69
CA GLU A 232 -18.92 15.59 15.05
C GLU A 232 -17.93 16.26 16.00
N SER A 233 -16.67 16.46 15.58
CA SER A 233 -15.71 17.24 16.36
C SER A 233 -16.23 18.68 16.58
N LYS A 234 -15.98 19.19 17.78
CA LYS A 234 -16.34 20.57 18.19
C LYS A 234 -15.32 21.60 17.74
N GLU A 235 -14.22 21.17 17.13
CA GLU A 235 -13.19 22.11 16.67
C GLU A 235 -13.72 23.00 15.53
N PRO A 236 -13.28 24.27 15.47
CA PRO A 236 -13.82 25.24 14.52
C PRO A 236 -13.81 24.77 13.05
N VAL A 237 -12.75 24.08 12.62
CA VAL A 237 -12.62 23.58 11.24
C VAL A 237 -13.69 22.55 10.87
N PHE A 238 -14.02 21.62 11.77
CA PHE A 238 -15.02 20.58 11.51
C PHE A 238 -16.45 21.11 11.69
N ALA A 239 -16.65 22.06 12.60
CA ALA A 239 -17.91 22.80 12.69
C ALA A 239 -18.18 23.62 11.41
N ALA A 240 -17.16 24.28 10.86
CA ALA A 240 -17.25 25.00 9.60
C ALA A 240 -17.51 24.03 8.42
N TYR A 241 -16.82 22.89 8.38
CA TYR A 241 -17.08 21.83 7.40
C TYR A 241 -18.52 21.33 7.47
N ARG A 242 -19.06 21.05 8.66
CA ARG A 242 -20.43 20.58 8.85
C ARG A 242 -21.45 21.55 8.24
N LYS A 243 -21.34 22.84 8.58
CA LYS A 243 -22.19 23.90 8.02
C LYS A 243 -22.05 24.03 6.51
N MET A 244 -20.82 23.96 5.98
CA MET A 244 -20.56 23.97 4.54
C MET A 244 -21.17 22.75 3.86
N SER A 245 -20.97 21.55 4.40
CA SER A 245 -21.50 20.29 3.89
C SER A 245 -23.04 20.32 3.79
N GLU A 246 -23.72 20.84 4.80
CA GLU A 246 -25.17 21.06 4.79
C GLU A 246 -25.61 22.10 3.76
N THR A 247 -24.93 23.24 3.68
CA THR A 247 -25.24 24.34 2.75
C THR A 247 -25.04 23.95 1.29
N LEU A 248 -24.02 23.14 1.00
CA LEU A 248 -23.73 22.62 -0.33
C LEU A 248 -24.54 21.35 -0.65
N HIS A 249 -25.27 20.80 0.31
CA HIS A 249 -25.95 19.51 0.21
C HIS A 249 -25.00 18.39 -0.25
N LEU A 250 -23.82 18.30 0.37
CA LEU A 250 -22.88 17.22 0.09
C LEU A 250 -23.49 15.89 0.51
N LEU A 251 -23.30 14.88 -0.33
CA LEU A 251 -23.82 13.53 -0.12
C LEU A 251 -22.88 12.74 0.81
N PRO A 252 -23.42 11.92 1.74
CA PRO A 252 -22.60 11.12 2.66
C PRO A 252 -21.82 10.05 1.89
N PRO A 253 -20.51 9.86 2.13
CA PRO A 253 -19.68 8.98 1.31
C PRO A 253 -20.07 7.50 1.48
N ILE A 254 -20.18 6.79 0.36
CA ILE A 254 -20.23 5.32 0.36
C ILE A 254 -18.85 4.77 0.71
N ILE A 255 -18.74 4.12 1.88
CA ILE A 255 -17.51 3.49 2.36
C ILE A 255 -17.41 2.07 1.77
N PRO A 256 -16.34 1.74 1.01
CA PRO A 256 -16.14 0.38 0.55
C PRO A 256 -15.77 -0.53 1.71
N GLN A 257 -16.45 -1.67 1.84
CA GLN A 257 -16.12 -2.69 2.85
C GLN A 257 -14.92 -3.54 2.45
N ALA A 258 -14.58 -3.60 1.16
CA ALA A 258 -13.40 -4.30 0.64
C ALA A 258 -12.66 -3.44 -0.40
N VAL A 259 -11.34 -3.39 -0.27
CA VAL A 259 -10.45 -2.73 -1.23
C VAL A 259 -9.48 -3.76 -1.80
N PHE A 260 -9.42 -3.85 -3.14
CA PHE A 260 -8.36 -4.55 -3.84
C PHE A 260 -7.48 -3.54 -4.57
N GLY A 261 -6.20 -3.46 -4.20
CA GLY A 261 -5.27 -2.51 -4.80
C GLY A 261 -4.17 -3.17 -5.63
N ILE A 262 -3.90 -2.61 -6.81
CA ILE A 262 -2.68 -2.86 -7.57
C ILE A 262 -1.87 -1.56 -7.55
N TYR A 263 -0.61 -1.66 -7.12
CA TYR A 263 0.27 -0.50 -6.99
C TYR A 263 1.58 -0.73 -7.74
N ALA A 264 2.10 0.27 -8.42
CA ALA A 264 3.53 0.30 -8.75
C ALA A 264 4.28 1.16 -7.74
N LYS A 265 5.39 1.72 -8.18
CA LYS A 265 6.17 2.67 -7.42
C LYS A 265 5.57 4.07 -7.55
N GLY A 266 5.69 4.84 -6.47
CA GLY A 266 5.16 6.20 -6.37
C GLY A 266 4.36 6.46 -5.09
N TYR A 267 3.90 7.69 -4.94
CA TYR A 267 3.20 8.19 -3.76
C TYR A 267 1.93 8.94 -4.16
N ASN A 268 0.98 9.08 -3.22
CA ASN A 268 -0.19 9.96 -3.42
C ASN A 268 0.19 11.46 -3.42
N GLY A 269 1.35 11.81 -2.85
CA GLY A 269 1.75 13.19 -2.55
C GLY A 269 1.37 13.63 -1.13
N LYS A 270 1.68 14.90 -0.82
CA LYS A 270 1.56 15.51 0.50
C LYS A 270 0.10 15.85 0.81
N HIS A 271 -0.54 15.11 1.71
CA HIS A 271 -1.91 15.39 2.13
C HIS A 271 -1.94 16.52 3.18
N VAL A 272 -1.86 17.77 2.72
CA VAL A 272 -1.61 18.95 3.56
C VAL A 272 -2.65 19.12 4.67
N PHE A 273 -3.93 18.91 4.37
CA PHE A 273 -4.98 19.01 5.40
C PHE A 273 -4.77 17.97 6.50
N GLY A 274 -4.54 16.71 6.15
CA GLY A 274 -4.31 15.64 7.11
C GLY A 274 -3.01 15.82 7.90
N GLU A 275 -1.95 16.36 7.29
CA GLU A 275 -0.70 16.61 8.01
C GLU A 275 -0.81 17.79 8.99
N GLN A 276 -1.37 18.92 8.58
CA GLN A 276 -1.37 20.14 9.40
C GLN A 276 -2.56 20.23 10.36
N ILE A 277 -3.73 19.76 9.94
CA ILE A 277 -4.96 19.77 10.76
C ILE A 277 -5.17 18.40 11.38
N GLY A 278 -5.09 17.34 10.58
CA GLY A 278 -5.37 15.96 11.00
C GLY A 278 -6.85 15.74 11.37
N TYR A 279 -7.23 14.48 11.47
CA TYR A 279 -8.60 14.04 11.74
C TYR A 279 -8.71 13.52 13.17
N PRO A 280 -9.36 14.25 14.09
CA PRO A 280 -9.39 13.89 15.49
C PRO A 280 -10.15 12.57 15.73
N THR A 281 -9.66 11.85 16.73
CA THR A 281 -10.39 10.76 17.36
C THR A 281 -11.59 11.32 18.14
N PRO A 282 -12.67 10.53 18.36
CA PRO A 282 -13.86 11.03 19.06
C PRO A 282 -13.59 11.57 20.48
N ASN A 283 -12.55 11.06 21.15
CA ASN A 283 -12.12 11.52 22.47
C ASN A 283 -11.14 12.70 22.44
N GLY A 284 -10.70 13.14 21.25
CA GLY A 284 -9.79 14.26 21.06
C GLY A 284 -8.34 14.03 21.48
N LYS A 285 -7.96 12.82 21.92
CA LYS A 285 -6.61 12.55 22.44
C LYS A 285 -5.54 12.45 21.35
N THR A 286 -5.93 11.97 20.17
CA THR A 286 -5.02 11.80 19.04
C THR A 286 -5.72 12.10 17.71
N ARG A 287 -4.94 12.13 16.63
CA ARG A 287 -5.39 12.46 15.26
C ARG A 287 -4.82 11.49 14.23
N TRP A 288 -5.61 11.26 13.20
CA TRP A 288 -5.21 10.53 12.00
C TRP A 288 -4.77 11.48 10.92
N GLN A 289 -3.70 11.14 10.21
CA GLN A 289 -3.19 11.98 9.13
C GLN A 289 -3.81 11.66 7.78
N THR A 290 -4.56 10.57 7.65
CA THR A 290 -5.31 10.23 6.42
C THR A 290 -6.67 9.63 6.79
N PRO A 291 -7.71 9.82 5.96
CA PRO A 291 -9.00 9.16 6.16
C PRO A 291 -8.91 7.64 6.04
N SER A 292 -8.05 7.13 5.15
CA SER A 292 -7.85 5.68 4.97
C SER A 292 -7.38 5.01 6.25
N ASN A 293 -6.54 5.68 7.05
CA ASN A 293 -6.11 5.14 8.34
C ASN A 293 -7.26 5.05 9.35
N ILE A 294 -8.27 5.90 9.27
CA ILE A 294 -9.50 5.78 10.08
C ILE A 294 -10.31 4.56 9.62
N LEU A 295 -10.51 4.42 8.30
CA LEU A 295 -11.32 3.35 7.73
C LEU A 295 -10.73 1.96 7.96
N PHE A 296 -9.41 1.85 7.84
CA PHE A 296 -8.69 0.58 8.04
C PHE A 296 -8.29 0.36 9.49
N LYS A 297 -7.86 1.39 10.22
CA LYS A 297 -7.49 1.30 11.64
C LYS A 297 -6.58 0.10 11.95
N PHE A 298 -5.41 0.04 11.34
CA PHE A 298 -4.48 -1.07 11.51
C PHE A 298 -3.88 -1.12 12.92
N ASP A 299 -3.69 -2.32 13.47
CA ASP A 299 -3.37 -2.53 14.88
C ASP A 299 -1.97 -2.10 15.33
N PHE A 300 -1.07 -1.91 14.37
CA PHE A 300 0.28 -1.41 14.62
C PHE A 300 0.37 0.12 14.60
N LEU A 301 -0.72 0.82 14.27
CA LEU A 301 -0.79 2.28 14.38
C LEU A 301 -1.17 2.68 15.81
N PRO A 302 -0.40 3.54 16.51
CA PRO A 302 -0.69 3.93 17.90
C PRO A 302 -2.10 4.48 18.10
N GLN A 303 -2.61 5.23 17.12
CA GLN A 303 -3.95 5.82 17.16
C GLN A 303 -5.08 4.78 17.24
N SER A 304 -4.84 3.55 16.75
CA SER A 304 -5.83 2.48 16.81
C SER A 304 -6.20 2.08 18.23
N LEU A 305 -5.31 2.29 19.20
CA LEU A 305 -5.57 2.01 20.62
C LEU A 305 -6.45 3.08 21.27
N GLU A 306 -6.44 4.31 20.77
CA GLU A 306 -7.18 5.43 21.35
C GLU A 306 -8.52 5.70 20.65
N ASP A 307 -8.64 5.37 19.35
CA ASP A 307 -9.86 5.63 18.59
C ASP A 307 -10.95 4.60 18.90
N SER A 308 -12.12 5.05 19.34
CA SER A 308 -13.27 4.19 19.62
C SER A 308 -14.06 3.77 18.38
N ARG A 309 -13.84 4.40 17.22
CA ARG A 309 -14.51 4.03 15.96
C ARG A 309 -14.08 2.62 15.53
N PRO A 310 -15.00 1.74 15.08
CA PRO A 310 -14.61 0.48 14.49
C PRO A 310 -14.01 0.70 13.09
N PRO A 311 -13.11 -0.18 12.62
CA PRO A 311 -12.73 -0.19 11.21
C PRO A 311 -13.97 -0.43 10.34
N GLN A 312 -14.00 0.20 9.17
CA GLN A 312 -15.11 0.09 8.22
C GLN A 312 -14.70 -0.61 6.92
N SER A 313 -13.40 -0.86 6.71
CA SER A 313 -12.88 -1.46 5.49
C SER A 313 -11.73 -2.44 5.76
N ARG A 314 -11.51 -3.34 4.79
CA ARG A 314 -10.35 -4.24 4.74
C ARG A 314 -9.69 -4.15 3.37
N ILE A 315 -8.39 -4.39 3.31
CA ILE A 315 -7.62 -4.23 2.07
C ILE A 315 -6.76 -5.46 1.76
N GLY A 316 -6.83 -5.91 0.52
CA GLY A 316 -5.83 -6.80 -0.06
C GLY A 316 -5.13 -6.08 -1.20
N PHE A 317 -3.82 -6.21 -1.31
CA PHE A 317 -3.09 -5.50 -2.36
C PHE A 317 -1.94 -6.29 -2.95
N THR A 318 -1.62 -5.97 -4.20
CA THR A 318 -0.51 -6.53 -4.96
C THR A 318 0.31 -5.40 -5.58
N GLU A 319 1.53 -5.71 -6.02
CA GLU A 319 2.27 -4.80 -6.89
C GLU A 319 1.87 -5.04 -8.36
N THR A 320 2.23 -4.16 -9.28
CA THR A 320 2.19 -4.48 -10.71
C THR A 320 3.13 -5.65 -10.99
N LEU A 321 2.56 -6.78 -11.44
CA LEU A 321 3.28 -8.03 -11.67
C LEU A 321 2.96 -8.55 -13.08
N PRO A 322 3.91 -9.25 -13.73
CA PRO A 322 3.61 -10.07 -14.89
C PRO A 322 2.46 -11.04 -14.59
N ILE A 323 1.54 -11.22 -15.55
CA ILE A 323 0.32 -12.04 -15.36
C ILE A 323 0.66 -13.47 -14.91
N ASP A 324 1.69 -14.08 -15.47
CA ASP A 324 2.12 -15.44 -15.15
C ASP A 324 2.71 -15.55 -13.73
N VAL A 325 3.47 -14.54 -13.29
CA VAL A 325 3.98 -14.42 -11.91
C VAL A 325 2.83 -14.24 -10.92
N PHE A 326 1.85 -13.38 -11.24
CA PHE A 326 0.64 -13.21 -10.43
C PHE A 326 -0.13 -14.52 -10.31
N ILE A 327 -0.42 -15.20 -11.42
CA ILE A 327 -1.13 -16.50 -11.41
C ILE A 327 -0.35 -17.53 -10.60
N GLN A 328 0.96 -17.68 -10.84
CA GLN A 328 1.79 -18.68 -10.18
C GLN A 328 1.79 -18.50 -8.66
N SER A 329 1.99 -17.28 -8.19
CA SER A 329 2.19 -16.97 -6.76
C SER A 329 0.88 -16.86 -5.97
N VAL A 330 -0.23 -16.50 -6.62
CA VAL A 330 -1.54 -16.27 -5.97
C VAL A 330 -2.44 -17.51 -6.04
N HIS A 331 -2.38 -18.30 -7.10
CA HIS A 331 -3.25 -19.47 -7.27
C HIS A 331 -2.74 -20.68 -6.45
N VAL A 332 -2.76 -20.55 -5.13
CA VAL A 332 -2.25 -21.53 -4.15
C VAL A 332 -3.39 -22.22 -3.39
N ASP A 333 -3.04 -23.30 -2.68
CA ASP A 333 -3.92 -23.86 -1.64
C ASP A 333 -3.75 -23.04 -0.36
N TYR A 334 -4.58 -22.00 -0.21
CA TYR A 334 -4.58 -21.11 0.95
C TYR A 334 -4.80 -21.85 2.28
N ARG A 335 -5.55 -22.96 2.27
CA ARG A 335 -5.79 -23.76 3.48
C ARG A 335 -4.49 -24.44 3.93
N ARG A 336 -3.78 -25.11 3.02
CA ARG A 336 -2.49 -25.75 3.34
C ARG A 336 -1.45 -24.72 3.78
N MET A 337 -1.35 -23.60 3.07
CA MET A 337 -0.46 -22.50 3.45
C MET A 337 -0.79 -21.98 4.86
N THR A 338 -2.07 -21.72 5.15
CA THR A 338 -2.52 -21.31 6.48
C THR A 338 -2.17 -22.32 7.58
N ILE A 339 -2.32 -23.62 7.33
CA ILE A 339 -1.97 -24.67 8.30
C ILE A 339 -0.48 -24.62 8.63
N LEU A 340 0.38 -24.56 7.60
CA LEU A 340 1.82 -24.47 7.78
C LEU A 340 2.21 -23.23 8.58
N SER A 341 1.71 -22.05 8.18
CA SER A 341 2.00 -20.79 8.88
C SER A 341 1.51 -20.82 10.33
N LYS A 342 0.33 -21.39 10.62
CA LYS A 342 -0.16 -21.55 12.00
C LYS A 342 0.69 -22.49 12.84
N ARG A 343 1.23 -23.57 12.25
CA ARG A 343 2.15 -24.48 12.95
C ARG A 343 3.46 -23.77 13.30
N ILE A 344 4.02 -22.99 12.37
CA ILE A 344 5.20 -22.16 12.63
C ILE A 344 4.88 -21.15 13.73
N LYS A 345 3.74 -20.45 13.65
CA LYS A 345 3.32 -19.51 14.69
C LYS A 345 3.24 -20.17 16.06
N LYS A 346 2.68 -21.38 16.16
CA LYS A 346 2.63 -22.12 17.42
C LYS A 346 4.03 -22.39 17.99
N ILE A 347 4.99 -22.76 17.15
CA ILE A 347 6.39 -22.93 17.58
C ILE A 347 6.95 -21.61 18.12
N LEU A 348 6.70 -20.48 17.44
CA LEU A 348 7.14 -19.18 17.92
C LEU A 348 6.45 -18.79 19.23
N ASP A 349 5.15 -19.07 19.37
CA ASP A 349 4.40 -18.80 20.61
C ASP A 349 4.95 -19.61 21.79
N ASP A 350 5.38 -20.85 21.56
CA ASP A 350 5.96 -21.73 22.58
C ASP A 350 7.44 -21.42 22.90
N SER A 351 8.11 -20.64 22.05
CA SER A 351 9.54 -20.35 22.18
C SER A 351 9.79 -19.00 22.87
N VAL A 352 10.93 -18.86 23.54
CA VAL A 352 11.45 -17.56 24.02
C VAL A 352 12.45 -16.96 23.03
N ARG A 353 13.09 -17.80 22.21
CA ARG A 353 13.99 -17.37 21.14
C ARG A 353 14.00 -18.32 19.95
N VAL A 354 14.41 -17.83 18.79
CA VAL A 354 14.66 -18.62 17.58
C VAL A 354 16.13 -18.53 17.23
N HIS A 355 16.73 -19.67 16.93
CA HIS A 355 18.09 -19.77 16.43
C HIS A 355 18.08 -19.96 14.92
N VAL A 356 18.94 -19.22 14.22
CA VAL A 356 19.15 -19.34 12.77
C VAL A 356 20.64 -19.56 12.54
N VAL A 357 21.02 -20.72 12.01
CA VAL A 357 22.43 -21.06 11.80
C VAL A 357 22.63 -21.61 10.40
N GLY A 358 23.41 -20.92 9.58
CA GLY A 358 23.80 -21.36 8.24
C GLY A 358 25.22 -21.90 8.17
N LYS A 359 25.61 -22.40 7.00
CA LYS A 359 27.02 -22.70 6.73
C LYS A 359 27.83 -21.41 6.53
N PRO A 360 29.13 -21.39 6.90
CA PRO A 360 30.01 -20.29 6.55
C PRO A 360 30.07 -20.04 5.04
N GLN A 361 29.99 -18.77 4.65
CA GLN A 361 30.14 -18.28 3.28
C GLN A 361 31.32 -17.30 3.24
N GLY A 362 32.51 -17.85 2.94
CA GLY A 362 33.76 -17.11 3.08
C GLY A 362 34.01 -16.76 4.56
N LYS A 363 34.19 -15.47 4.85
CA LYS A 363 34.43 -14.97 6.22
C LYS A 363 33.16 -14.68 7.03
N TYR A 364 31.98 -14.80 6.43
CA TYR A 364 30.71 -14.50 7.08
C TYR A 364 29.87 -15.76 7.26
N GLN A 365 28.94 -15.74 8.22
CA GLN A 365 27.99 -16.81 8.47
C GLN A 365 26.70 -16.19 8.96
N THR A 366 25.55 -16.64 8.44
CA THR A 366 24.26 -16.35 9.09
C THR A 366 24.21 -17.11 10.40
N LYS A 367 24.27 -16.39 11.51
CA LYS A 367 24.18 -16.92 12.88
C LYS A 367 23.44 -15.89 13.71
N LEU A 368 22.17 -16.15 13.99
CA LEU A 368 21.28 -15.24 14.70
C LEU A 368 20.66 -15.91 15.92
N VAL A 369 20.37 -15.08 16.91
CA VAL A 369 19.40 -15.35 17.98
C VAL A 369 18.33 -14.27 17.90
N VAL A 370 17.11 -14.67 17.60
CA VAL A 370 15.92 -13.80 17.56
C VAL A 370 15.20 -13.97 18.89
N HIS A 371 15.18 -12.93 19.72
CA HIS A 371 14.52 -12.97 21.02
C HIS A 371 13.03 -12.63 20.83
N LEU A 372 12.18 -13.63 21.06
CA LEU A 372 10.72 -13.50 21.06
C LEU A 372 10.22 -12.97 22.40
N GLU A 373 10.97 -13.29 23.46
CA GLU A 373 10.78 -12.79 24.81
C GLU A 373 12.12 -12.39 25.43
N LYS A 374 12.16 -11.22 26.08
CA LYS A 374 13.32 -10.73 26.83
C LYS A 374 12.83 -9.83 27.95
N GLU A 375 13.32 -10.04 29.16
CA GLU A 375 12.97 -9.23 30.35
C GLU A 375 11.45 -9.12 30.57
N GLY A 376 10.71 -10.22 30.37
CA GLY A 376 9.26 -10.29 30.52
C GLY A 376 8.46 -9.60 29.40
N LYS A 377 9.12 -8.96 28.43
CA LYS A 377 8.46 -8.39 27.25
C LYS A 377 8.35 -9.42 26.14
N ARG A 378 7.17 -9.51 25.52
CA ARG A 378 6.87 -10.37 24.36
C ARG A 378 5.91 -9.65 23.42
N TYR A 379 6.13 -9.79 22.11
CA TYR A 379 5.23 -9.27 21.07
C TYR A 379 4.41 -10.38 20.41
N LEU A 380 3.42 -10.00 19.59
CA LEU A 380 2.57 -10.98 18.93
C LEU A 380 3.27 -11.59 17.72
N ASN A 381 3.39 -12.93 17.70
CA ASN A 381 3.69 -13.65 16.47
C ASN A 381 2.46 -13.66 15.55
N ARG A 382 2.66 -13.41 14.26
CA ARG A 382 1.61 -13.14 13.29
C ARG A 382 1.70 -14.09 12.10
N VAL A 383 0.55 -14.32 11.47
CA VAL A 383 0.44 -15.11 10.24
C VAL A 383 -0.10 -14.19 9.14
N SER A 384 0.64 -14.11 8.03
CA SER A 384 0.23 -13.37 6.82
C SER A 384 0.06 -14.39 5.69
N VAL A 385 -1.21 -14.66 5.36
CA VAL A 385 -1.64 -15.62 4.32
C VAL A 385 -2.81 -15.06 3.49
N SER A 386 -2.79 -13.74 3.24
CA SER A 386 -3.88 -13.00 2.57
C SER A 386 -5.28 -13.27 3.15
N ASN A 387 -5.42 -13.49 4.45
CA ASN A 387 -6.74 -13.76 5.03
C ASN A 387 -7.42 -12.43 5.41
N VAL A 388 -8.05 -11.75 4.44
CA VAL A 388 -8.77 -10.47 4.64
C VAL A 388 -10.27 -10.67 4.54
N LYS A 389 -10.78 -11.68 5.25
CA LYS A 389 -12.21 -12.10 5.21
C LYS A 389 -13.13 -11.23 6.05
N HIS A 390 -12.59 -10.60 7.09
CA HIS A 390 -13.36 -9.80 8.03
C HIS A 390 -12.90 -8.34 7.96
N ILE A 391 -13.82 -7.42 8.19
CA ILE A 391 -13.44 -6.01 8.38
C ILE A 391 -12.69 -5.90 9.70
N ILE A 392 -13.29 -6.34 10.81
CA ILE A 392 -12.65 -6.39 12.13
C ILE A 392 -11.76 -7.63 12.20
N ASN A 393 -10.49 -7.44 12.55
CA ASN A 393 -9.52 -8.49 12.75
C ASN A 393 -9.85 -9.31 14.01
N PRO A 394 -10.33 -10.57 13.87
CA PRO A 394 -10.75 -11.37 15.02
C PRO A 394 -9.58 -11.78 15.91
N PHE A 395 -8.37 -11.91 15.35
CA PHE A 395 -7.17 -12.24 16.12
C PHE A 395 -6.81 -11.09 17.04
N ILE A 396 -6.67 -9.87 16.52
CA ILE A 396 -6.33 -8.71 17.35
C ILE A 396 -7.43 -8.39 18.37
N LYS A 397 -8.70 -8.50 17.98
CA LYS A 397 -9.81 -8.32 18.94
C LYS A 397 -9.71 -9.29 20.11
N LYS A 398 -9.35 -10.56 19.86
CA LYS A 398 -9.16 -11.56 20.90
C LYS A 398 -7.92 -11.28 21.76
N GLU A 399 -6.78 -11.00 21.14
CA GLU A 399 -5.49 -10.88 21.85
C GLU A 399 -5.34 -9.53 22.58
N ARG A 400 -5.98 -8.45 22.11
CA ARG A 400 -5.82 -7.09 22.65
C ARG A 400 -7.11 -6.43 23.10
N GLY A 401 -8.28 -6.98 22.78
CA GLY A 401 -9.57 -6.33 23.06
C GLY A 401 -9.88 -5.12 22.17
N VAL A 402 -9.06 -4.84 21.14
CA VAL A 402 -9.20 -3.66 20.27
C VAL A 402 -9.71 -4.07 18.89
N GLU A 403 -10.69 -3.32 18.36
CA GLU A 403 -11.20 -3.51 17.00
C GLU A 403 -10.34 -2.76 15.99
N THR A 404 -9.72 -3.51 15.08
CA THR A 404 -8.77 -3.05 14.06
C THR A 404 -9.05 -3.74 12.73
N GLY A 405 -8.69 -3.11 11.61
CA GLY A 405 -8.97 -3.65 10.28
C GLY A 405 -8.03 -4.77 9.86
N MET A 406 -8.39 -5.47 8.79
CA MET A 406 -7.53 -6.48 8.16
C MET A 406 -6.83 -5.94 6.92
N MET A 407 -5.55 -6.31 6.77
CA MET A 407 -4.76 -6.13 5.55
C MET A 407 -4.09 -7.45 5.12
N GLY A 408 -3.71 -7.54 3.85
CA GLY A 408 -2.86 -8.64 3.39
C GLY A 408 -2.27 -8.41 2.00
N ASN A 409 -1.00 -8.80 1.84
CA ASN A 409 -0.34 -8.85 0.54
C ASN A 409 -0.97 -9.96 -0.33
N ILE A 410 -0.91 -9.81 -1.64
CA ILE A 410 -1.31 -10.79 -2.64
C ILE A 410 -0.18 -10.80 -3.69
N PRO A 411 0.67 -11.84 -3.79
CA PRO A 411 0.66 -13.08 -3.03
C PRO A 411 1.03 -12.89 -1.54
N SER A 412 0.84 -13.95 -0.75
CA SER A 412 1.20 -13.99 0.67
C SER A 412 1.77 -15.36 1.01
N GLY A 413 2.01 -15.60 2.30
CA GLY A 413 2.56 -16.85 2.80
C GLY A 413 3.79 -16.59 3.66
N GLU A 414 3.60 -16.17 4.89
CA GLU A 414 4.65 -16.10 5.90
C GLU A 414 4.11 -16.20 7.33
N THR A 415 5.03 -16.41 8.26
CA THR A 415 4.81 -16.23 9.69
C THR A 415 5.91 -15.37 10.23
N PHE A 416 5.55 -14.31 10.93
CA PHE A 416 6.49 -13.26 11.30
C PHE A 416 6.27 -12.74 12.70
N THR A 417 7.25 -12.00 13.19
CA THR A 417 7.18 -11.29 14.46
C THR A 417 7.99 -10.01 14.36
N THR A 418 7.61 -9.00 15.12
CA THR A 418 8.56 -7.96 15.52
C THR A 418 9.37 -8.52 16.69
N PRO A 419 10.69 -8.74 16.55
CA PRO A 419 11.48 -9.30 17.62
C PRO A 419 11.60 -8.29 18.78
N VAL A 420 11.66 -8.80 20.01
CA VAL A 420 11.97 -7.96 21.18
C VAL A 420 13.40 -7.45 21.07
N SER A 421 14.30 -8.32 20.66
CA SER A 421 15.70 -8.02 20.34
C SER A 421 16.23 -9.08 19.37
N MET A 422 17.35 -8.82 18.74
CA MET A 422 18.04 -9.79 17.88
C MET A 422 19.55 -9.57 17.97
N ASP A 423 20.31 -10.66 17.97
CA ASP A 423 21.77 -10.62 18.03
C ASP A 423 22.38 -11.53 16.96
N GLY A 424 23.52 -11.13 16.41
CA GLY A 424 24.33 -11.95 15.52
C GLY A 424 24.60 -11.33 14.15
N THR A 425 24.76 -12.15 13.13
CA THR A 425 25.04 -11.70 11.75
C THR A 425 24.15 -12.45 10.77
N PHE A 426 23.70 -11.78 9.72
CA PHE A 426 23.00 -12.44 8.61
C PHE A 426 23.48 -11.96 7.24
N ILE A 427 23.27 -12.83 6.25
CA ILE A 427 23.66 -12.65 4.86
C ILE A 427 22.38 -12.58 4.01
N GLY A 428 22.07 -11.40 3.47
CA GLY A 428 20.98 -11.22 2.50
C GLY A 428 21.48 -11.44 1.08
N ASP A 429 20.86 -12.36 0.34
CA ASP A 429 21.38 -12.89 -0.92
C ASP A 429 20.32 -13.15 -2.00
N VAL A 430 19.12 -12.58 -1.85
CA VAL A 430 18.04 -12.70 -2.83
C VAL A 430 17.61 -11.34 -3.36
N VAL A 431 16.92 -10.55 -2.55
CA VAL A 431 16.39 -9.23 -2.91
C VAL A 431 16.36 -8.35 -1.67
N ILE A 432 16.50 -7.04 -1.89
CA ILE A 432 16.24 -6.01 -0.88
C ILE A 432 15.26 -4.98 -1.44
N ALA A 433 14.31 -4.52 -0.63
CA ALA A 433 13.38 -3.47 -1.03
C ALA A 433 13.65 -2.16 -0.30
N ILE A 434 14.02 -1.11 -1.05
CA ILE A 434 14.39 0.20 -0.48
C ILE A 434 13.41 1.28 -0.96
N ASP A 435 13.58 1.71 -2.21
CA ASP A 435 12.64 2.49 -3.03
C ASP A 435 11.97 1.57 -4.07
N GLN A 436 12.72 0.57 -4.53
CA GLN A 436 12.26 -0.52 -5.38
C GLN A 436 12.91 -1.85 -4.96
N SER A 437 12.54 -2.92 -5.65
CA SER A 437 13.18 -4.23 -5.51
C SER A 437 14.55 -4.22 -6.18
N TYR A 438 15.61 -4.55 -5.43
CA TYR A 438 16.95 -4.75 -5.97
C TYR A 438 17.38 -6.20 -5.78
N LEU A 439 17.63 -6.90 -6.89
CA LEU A 439 18.21 -8.22 -6.84
C LEU A 439 19.62 -8.17 -6.24
N LEU A 440 19.85 -9.05 -5.26
CA LEU A 440 21.15 -9.23 -4.64
C LEU A 440 21.92 -10.35 -5.34
N SER A 441 23.19 -10.07 -5.64
CA SER A 441 24.07 -11.12 -6.15
C SER A 441 24.55 -11.99 -4.98
N PRO A 442 24.49 -13.33 -5.06
CA PRO A 442 25.11 -14.20 -4.07
C PRO A 442 26.63 -14.00 -3.93
N LYS A 443 27.28 -13.38 -4.94
CA LYS A 443 28.72 -13.03 -4.89
C LYS A 443 29.00 -11.70 -4.18
N LYS A 444 27.99 -10.84 -4.04
CA LYS A 444 28.04 -9.55 -3.34
C LYS A 444 26.79 -9.39 -2.46
N PRO A 445 26.58 -10.30 -1.50
CA PRO A 445 25.43 -10.23 -0.62
C PRO A 445 25.54 -8.99 0.29
N ILE A 446 24.41 -8.59 0.87
CA ILE A 446 24.41 -7.64 1.97
C ILE A 446 24.70 -8.39 3.28
N ILE A 447 25.63 -7.86 4.07
CA ILE A 447 26.02 -8.44 5.36
C ILE A 447 25.63 -7.48 6.45
N VAL A 448 24.84 -7.94 7.41
CA VAL A 448 24.32 -7.12 8.49
C VAL A 448 24.67 -7.75 9.83
N SER A 449 25.27 -6.96 10.72
CA SER A 449 25.47 -7.32 12.13
C SER A 449 24.35 -6.70 12.95
N VAL A 450 23.87 -7.43 13.95
CA VAL A 450 22.82 -6.97 14.84
C VAL A 450 23.27 -7.20 16.28
N LYS A 451 23.11 -6.18 17.11
CA LYS A 451 23.40 -6.22 18.54
C LYS A 451 22.27 -5.55 19.29
N ASP A 452 21.66 -6.27 20.21
CA ASP A 452 20.50 -5.85 20.99
C ASP A 452 19.37 -5.24 20.13
N GLY A 453 19.14 -5.87 18.97
CA GLY A 453 18.11 -5.45 18.01
C GLY A 453 18.48 -4.24 17.16
N PHE A 454 19.65 -3.63 17.33
CA PHE A 454 20.16 -2.56 16.47
C PHE A 454 21.06 -3.12 15.38
N TYR A 455 20.84 -2.70 14.14
CA TYR A 455 21.58 -3.22 12.99
C TYR A 455 22.71 -2.28 12.55
N THR A 456 23.76 -2.87 11.99
CA THR A 456 24.83 -2.21 11.27
C THR A 456 25.12 -2.97 9.98
N VAL A 457 25.06 -2.30 8.84
CA VAL A 457 25.42 -2.90 7.54
C VAL A 457 26.95 -2.94 7.42
N ILE A 458 27.51 -4.13 7.34
CA ILE A 458 28.97 -4.37 7.31
C ILE A 458 29.50 -4.34 5.87
N SER A 459 28.73 -4.88 4.92
CA SER A 459 29.17 -5.04 3.53
C SER A 459 27.97 -5.16 2.59
N GLY A 460 28.18 -4.84 1.31
CA GLY A 460 27.16 -4.93 0.26
C GLY A 460 27.62 -4.27 -1.04
N ASP A 461 26.83 -4.39 -2.11
CA ASP A 461 27.06 -3.66 -3.35
C ASP A 461 26.95 -2.14 -3.09
N LYS A 462 27.97 -1.37 -3.51
CA LYS A 462 28.05 0.08 -3.26
C LYS A 462 26.81 0.84 -3.74
N ARG A 463 26.18 0.42 -4.84
CA ARG A 463 24.97 1.09 -5.37
C ARG A 463 23.78 0.89 -4.44
N ILE A 464 23.62 -0.32 -3.92
CA ILE A 464 22.54 -0.68 -2.98
C ILE A 464 22.74 0.04 -1.65
N LEU A 465 23.98 0.05 -1.13
CA LEU A 465 24.30 0.79 0.09
C LEU A 465 24.03 2.29 -0.04
N SER A 466 24.37 2.89 -1.18
CA SER A 466 24.07 4.31 -1.44
C SER A 466 22.57 4.59 -1.47
N LYS A 467 21.76 3.68 -2.03
CA LYS A 467 20.30 3.78 -2.03
C LYS A 467 19.72 3.66 -0.62
N LEU A 468 20.20 2.71 0.17
CA LEU A 468 19.78 2.53 1.57
C LEU A 468 20.10 3.76 2.42
N GLU A 469 21.32 4.30 2.30
CA GLU A 469 21.72 5.52 3.00
C GLU A 469 20.89 6.73 2.60
N LYS A 470 20.57 6.87 1.30
CA LYS A 470 19.64 7.92 0.84
C LYS A 470 18.27 7.76 1.49
N LYS A 471 17.67 6.57 1.45
CA LYS A 471 16.37 6.29 2.08
C LYS A 471 16.39 6.63 3.57
N LYS A 472 17.44 6.24 4.29
CA LYS A 472 17.61 6.57 5.71
C LYS A 472 17.70 8.08 5.94
N LYS A 473 18.51 8.80 5.15
CA LYS A 473 18.61 10.26 5.25
C LYS A 473 17.26 10.94 5.02
N ASP A 474 16.53 10.54 3.98
CA ASP A 474 15.23 11.10 3.65
C ASP A 474 14.20 10.81 4.76
N SER A 475 14.21 9.59 5.29
CA SER A 475 13.34 9.17 6.40
C SER A 475 13.65 9.94 7.69
N TRP A 476 14.93 10.14 8.02
CA TRP A 476 15.33 10.95 9.18
C TRP A 476 14.93 12.41 9.03
N ALA A 477 15.13 12.99 7.84
CA ALA A 477 14.70 14.35 7.55
C ALA A 477 13.19 14.52 7.71
N HIS A 478 12.41 13.50 7.33
CA HIS A 478 10.96 13.49 7.56
C HIS A 478 10.61 13.48 9.06
N ILE A 479 11.27 12.67 9.89
CA ILE A 479 11.07 12.73 11.36
C ILE A 479 11.33 14.14 11.90
N MET A 480 12.40 14.80 11.43
CA MET A 480 12.71 16.17 11.85
C MET A 480 11.66 17.18 11.39
N GLU A 481 11.04 16.98 10.23
CA GLU A 481 9.92 17.82 9.76
C GLU A 481 8.68 17.59 10.60
N LEU A 482 8.30 16.34 10.84
CA LEU A 482 7.19 15.97 11.72
C LEU A 482 7.37 16.54 13.13
N SER A 483 8.59 16.57 13.66
CA SER A 483 8.86 17.13 14.99
C SER A 483 8.61 18.64 15.12
N LYS A 484 8.50 19.36 14.00
CA LYS A 484 8.16 20.79 13.97
C LYS A 484 6.64 21.00 13.91
N ASN A 485 5.87 19.95 13.63
CA ASN A 485 4.42 20.02 13.51
C ASN A 485 3.77 19.87 14.89
N PRO A 486 3.07 20.91 15.40
CA PRO A 486 2.42 20.85 16.70
C PRO A 486 1.28 19.83 16.78
N ALA A 487 0.76 19.35 15.65
CA ALA A 487 -0.27 18.32 15.60
C ALA A 487 0.27 16.90 15.87
N VAL A 488 1.59 16.70 15.87
CA VAL A 488 2.25 15.41 16.13
C VAL A 488 2.79 15.38 17.55
N SER A 489 2.50 14.31 18.31
CA SER A 489 2.95 14.21 19.70
C SER A 489 4.47 14.04 19.80
N LYS A 490 5.09 14.68 20.81
CA LYS A 490 6.53 14.56 21.07
C LYS A 490 6.95 13.12 21.38
N GLU A 491 6.11 12.38 22.09
CA GLU A 491 6.34 10.97 22.43
C GLU A 491 6.46 10.11 21.16
N LEU A 492 5.57 10.29 20.19
CA LEU A 492 5.64 9.58 18.92
C LEU A 492 6.94 9.89 18.16
N ILE A 493 7.39 11.15 18.18
CA ILE A 493 8.66 11.54 17.56
C ILE A 493 9.85 10.86 18.22
N GLU A 494 9.92 10.85 19.55
CA GLU A 494 11.02 10.20 20.28
C GLU A 494 11.01 8.68 20.08
N GLN A 495 9.83 8.06 20.03
CA GLN A 495 9.69 6.65 19.68
C GLN A 495 10.25 6.36 18.28
N LYS A 496 9.85 7.14 17.26
CA LYS A 496 10.34 6.98 15.88
C LYS A 496 11.85 7.10 15.79
N LYS A 497 12.46 8.04 16.54
CA LYS A 497 13.93 8.18 16.64
C LYS A 497 14.58 6.97 17.31
N ALA A 498 14.03 6.51 18.44
CA ALA A 498 14.58 5.40 19.22
C ALA A 498 14.54 4.06 18.45
N ASN A 499 13.58 3.89 17.54
CA ASN A 499 13.46 2.71 16.70
C ASN A 499 14.18 2.80 15.36
N PHE A 500 14.77 3.96 15.01
CA PHE A 500 15.20 4.25 13.65
C PHE A 500 16.20 3.24 13.06
N ASN A 501 17.10 2.64 13.87
CA ASN A 501 18.06 1.63 13.39
C ASN A 501 17.81 0.24 13.99
N ARG A 502 16.56 -0.07 14.36
CA ARG A 502 16.18 -1.39 14.88
C ARG A 502 15.81 -2.36 13.76
N ILE A 503 15.79 -3.64 14.11
CA ILE A 503 15.14 -4.69 13.33
C ILE A 503 13.63 -4.60 13.55
N GLY A 504 12.87 -4.50 12.47
CA GLY A 504 11.42 -4.36 12.49
C GLY A 504 10.69 -5.69 12.43
N GLU A 505 11.27 -6.67 11.73
CA GLU A 505 10.63 -7.96 11.47
C GLU A 505 11.64 -9.09 11.32
N PHE A 506 11.24 -10.27 11.78
CA PHE A 506 11.80 -11.57 11.40
C PHE A 506 10.67 -12.47 10.92
N ALA A 507 10.84 -13.08 9.75
CA ALA A 507 9.78 -13.83 9.10
C ALA A 507 10.26 -15.13 8.44
N ILE A 508 9.39 -16.13 8.46
CA ILE A 508 9.57 -17.46 7.86
C ILE A 508 8.53 -17.64 6.76
N ASN A 509 9.02 -17.85 5.55
CA ASN A 509 8.23 -17.76 4.32
C ASN A 509 7.62 -19.13 3.98
N THR A 510 6.38 -19.17 3.49
CA THR A 510 5.57 -20.40 3.42
C THR A 510 4.81 -20.62 2.11
N ASN A 511 4.88 -19.71 1.13
CA ASN A 511 4.19 -19.88 -0.15
C ASN A 511 4.90 -20.94 -1.03
N PRO A 512 4.26 -22.10 -1.29
CA PRO A 512 4.92 -23.20 -2.00
C PRO A 512 5.00 -23.00 -3.52
N LYS A 513 4.28 -22.01 -4.07
CA LYS A 513 4.27 -21.75 -5.51
C LYS A 513 5.01 -20.48 -5.92
N ALA A 514 5.26 -19.55 -4.99
CA ALA A 514 6.13 -18.42 -5.23
C ALA A 514 7.53 -18.88 -5.64
N LYS A 515 8.12 -18.20 -6.61
CA LYS A 515 9.46 -18.48 -7.15
C LYS A 515 10.27 -17.20 -7.24
N LEU A 516 11.59 -17.38 -7.31
CA LEU A 516 12.52 -16.28 -7.52
C LEU A 516 12.14 -15.49 -8.78
N CYS A 517 11.95 -14.20 -8.61
CA CYS A 517 11.68 -13.22 -9.66
C CYS A 517 12.23 -11.85 -9.25
N ASP A 518 11.90 -10.80 -9.99
CA ASP A 518 12.43 -9.45 -9.76
C ASP A 518 11.65 -8.66 -8.69
N TYR A 519 10.57 -9.23 -8.15
CA TYR A 519 9.62 -8.53 -7.28
C TYR A 519 9.70 -9.01 -5.83
N LEU A 520 9.91 -8.07 -4.90
CA LEU A 520 9.96 -8.36 -3.46
C LEU A 520 8.71 -9.09 -2.98
N ILE A 521 7.51 -8.57 -3.31
CA ILE A 521 6.23 -9.09 -2.79
C ILE A 521 6.04 -10.59 -3.04
N VAL A 522 6.71 -11.13 -4.06
CA VAL A 522 6.74 -12.57 -4.35
C VAL A 522 7.89 -13.25 -3.61
N ASN A 523 9.10 -12.69 -3.70
CA ASN A 523 10.33 -13.26 -3.15
C ASN A 523 10.28 -13.44 -1.62
N GLU A 524 9.71 -12.47 -0.91
CA GLU A 524 9.56 -12.50 0.54
C GLU A 524 8.54 -13.56 1.02
N LYS A 525 7.81 -14.21 0.11
CA LYS A 525 6.84 -15.26 0.44
C LYS A 525 7.31 -16.66 0.08
N ILE A 526 8.42 -16.81 -0.65
CA ILE A 526 8.90 -18.12 -1.16
C ILE A 526 9.15 -19.12 -0.02
N ALA A 527 8.45 -20.26 -0.04
CA ALA A 527 8.61 -21.31 0.96
C ALA A 527 10.07 -21.76 1.14
N ASN A 528 10.44 -22.05 2.39
CA ASN A 528 11.80 -22.37 2.84
C ASN A 528 12.76 -21.19 2.80
N MET A 529 12.33 -19.96 2.55
CA MET A 529 13.16 -18.77 2.74
C MET A 529 12.78 -18.07 4.04
N ILE A 530 13.60 -17.10 4.44
CA ILE A 530 13.29 -16.17 5.53
C ILE A 530 13.53 -14.75 5.03
N HIS A 531 12.98 -13.77 5.71
CA HIS A 531 13.37 -12.38 5.52
C HIS A 531 13.43 -11.64 6.85
N ILE A 532 14.18 -10.54 6.84
CA ILE A 532 14.40 -9.67 8.00
C ILE A 532 14.24 -8.23 7.53
N ALA A 533 13.40 -7.47 8.23
CA ALA A 533 13.18 -6.07 7.92
C ALA A 533 14.01 -5.14 8.80
N LEU A 534 14.57 -4.10 8.20
CA LEU A 534 15.20 -2.98 8.89
C LEU A 534 14.16 -1.86 9.12
N GLY A 535 14.18 -1.22 10.29
CA GLY A 535 13.31 -0.09 10.62
C GLY A 535 12.05 -0.49 11.39
N SER A 536 10.90 -0.07 10.88
CA SER A 536 9.60 -0.12 11.57
C SER A 536 9.11 -1.55 11.79
N GLY A 537 8.54 -1.83 12.96
CA GLY A 537 7.89 -3.10 13.28
C GLY A 537 6.37 -3.00 13.36
N TYR A 538 5.70 -4.15 13.49
CA TYR A 538 4.24 -4.29 13.54
C TYR A 538 3.70 -4.24 14.98
N GLU A 539 4.31 -3.39 15.79
CA GLU A 539 3.98 -3.16 17.19
C GLU A 539 3.91 -1.65 17.42
N THR A 540 2.93 -1.19 18.20
CA THR A 540 2.65 0.25 18.32
C THR A 540 3.82 1.05 18.88
N ASP A 541 4.71 0.40 19.65
CA ASP A 541 5.94 1.00 20.20
C ASP A 541 7.19 0.75 19.34
N ARG A 542 7.04 0.16 18.14
CA ARG A 542 8.12 -0.20 17.21
C ARG A 542 8.08 0.56 15.89
N ASP A 543 7.25 1.59 15.80
CA ASP A 543 7.10 2.39 14.60
C ASP A 543 8.30 3.33 14.30
N THR A 544 8.65 3.50 13.02
CA THR A 544 9.57 4.51 12.47
C THR A 544 9.28 4.74 10.97
N GLU A 545 10.07 5.55 10.27
CA GLU A 545 9.75 6.09 8.93
C GLU A 545 10.13 5.21 7.73
N TYR A 546 10.70 4.02 7.95
CA TYR A 546 11.01 3.09 6.86
C TYR A 546 10.91 1.64 7.31
N HIS A 547 10.70 0.76 6.35
CA HIS A 547 10.68 -0.69 6.49
C HIS A 547 11.35 -1.27 5.25
N VAL A 548 12.46 -2.00 5.41
CA VAL A 548 13.30 -2.50 4.32
C VAL A 548 13.54 -3.98 4.50
N ASP A 549 12.84 -4.78 3.69
CA ASP A 549 12.95 -6.24 3.71
C ASP A 549 14.19 -6.72 2.98
N ILE A 550 14.90 -7.66 3.62
CA ILE A 550 16.03 -8.37 3.05
C ILE A 550 15.73 -9.86 3.05
N VAL A 551 15.61 -10.45 1.86
CA VAL A 551 15.28 -11.87 1.69
C VAL A 551 16.56 -12.72 1.69
N ILE A 552 16.49 -13.84 2.41
CA ILE A 552 17.59 -14.78 2.66
C ILE A 552 17.20 -16.16 2.13
N ASN A 553 18.02 -16.71 1.24
CA ASN A 553 17.79 -18.04 0.66
C ASN A 553 18.26 -19.14 1.62
N SER A 554 17.33 -19.72 2.40
CA SER A 554 17.72 -20.73 3.39
C SER A 554 18.32 -22.01 2.79
N PRO A 555 17.81 -22.58 1.67
CA PRO A 555 18.45 -23.71 0.99
C PRO A 555 19.89 -23.43 0.57
N ARG A 556 20.15 -22.26 -0.03
CA ARG A 556 21.49 -21.89 -0.50
C ARG A 556 22.49 -21.78 0.64
N GLN A 557 22.06 -21.22 1.77
CA GLN A 557 22.88 -21.06 2.97
C GLN A 557 22.86 -22.29 3.90
N GLN A 558 22.04 -23.30 3.56
CA GLN A 558 21.80 -24.51 4.35
C GLN A 558 21.44 -24.17 5.80
N LEU A 559 20.46 -23.29 6.00
CA LEU A 559 20.09 -22.82 7.34
C LEU A 559 19.36 -23.90 8.14
N ASP A 560 19.80 -24.13 9.37
CA ASP A 560 19.00 -24.75 10.41
C ASP A 560 18.26 -23.65 11.19
N LEU A 561 16.95 -23.82 11.36
CA LEU A 561 16.10 -22.94 12.17
C LEU A 561 15.37 -23.75 13.22
N TYR A 562 15.37 -23.27 14.45
CA TYR A 562 14.61 -23.88 15.54
C TYR A 562 14.24 -22.86 16.61
N GLY A 563 13.06 -23.03 17.19
CA GLY A 563 12.67 -22.35 18.42
C GLY A 563 13.27 -23.03 19.65
N GLU A 564 13.50 -22.27 20.71
CA GLU A 564 13.91 -22.74 22.03
C GLU A 564 12.98 -22.13 23.09
N ASP A 565 12.39 -22.94 23.97
CA ASP A 565 11.60 -22.46 25.11
C ASP A 565 12.47 -22.10 26.33
N ALA A 566 11.83 -21.61 27.40
CA ALA A 566 12.52 -21.21 28.62
C ALA A 566 13.24 -22.38 29.33
N SER A 567 12.86 -23.64 29.05
CA SER A 567 13.51 -24.83 29.62
C SER A 567 14.69 -25.34 28.78
N GLY A 568 14.94 -24.73 27.61
CA GLY A 568 15.95 -25.18 26.66
C GLY A 568 15.46 -26.26 25.69
N ARG A 569 14.15 -26.56 25.67
CA ARG A 569 13.58 -27.53 24.71
C ARG A 569 13.57 -26.92 23.31
N ILE A 570 14.01 -27.72 22.34
CA ILE A 570 14.15 -27.31 20.95
C ILE A 570 12.95 -27.73 20.11
N PHE A 571 12.46 -26.81 19.27
CA PHE A 571 11.38 -27.01 18.30
C PHE A 571 11.92 -26.75 16.89
N PRO A 572 12.30 -27.80 16.13
CA PRO A 572 12.88 -27.62 14.81
C PRO A 572 11.86 -27.07 13.80
N ILE A 573 12.34 -26.21 12.89
CA ILE A 573 11.54 -25.60 11.81
C ILE A 573 12.19 -25.92 10.46
N HIS A 574 13.44 -25.50 10.25
CA HIS A 574 14.24 -25.86 9.07
C HIS A 574 15.39 -26.80 9.45
N LYS A 575 15.71 -27.72 8.55
CA LYS A 575 16.95 -28.49 8.54
C LYS A 575 17.60 -28.40 7.18
N ASN A 576 18.88 -28.02 7.11
CA ASN A 576 19.63 -27.80 5.86
C ASN A 576 18.87 -26.91 4.85
N GLY A 577 18.19 -25.88 5.35
CA GLY A 577 17.47 -24.90 4.55
C GLY A 577 16.07 -25.31 4.09
N HIS A 578 15.52 -26.43 4.56
CA HIS A 578 14.19 -26.89 4.20
C HIS A 578 13.31 -27.13 5.43
N PHE A 579 12.00 -26.91 5.30
CA PHE A 579 11.04 -27.29 6.34
C PHE A 579 11.18 -28.77 6.73
N ILE A 580 11.14 -29.05 8.03
CA ILE A 580 11.17 -30.43 8.50
C ILE A 580 9.89 -31.19 8.07
N PRO A 581 9.98 -32.50 7.77
CA PRO A 581 8.84 -33.26 7.28
C PRO A 581 7.60 -33.26 8.20
N SER A 582 7.80 -33.25 9.53
CA SER A 582 6.70 -33.22 10.50
C SER A 582 5.91 -31.91 10.48
N LEU A 583 6.51 -30.82 10.00
CA LEU A 583 5.88 -29.51 9.94
C LEU A 583 4.96 -29.35 8.72
N VAL A 584 5.31 -30.02 7.61
CA VAL A 584 4.60 -29.91 6.32
C VAL A 584 3.56 -31.02 6.07
N ARG A 585 3.57 -32.09 6.85
CA ARG A 585 2.67 -33.26 6.71
C ARG A 585 1.24 -33.03 7.18
#